data_AF-A0A7N2M8F8-F1
#
_entry.id   AF-A0A7N2M8F8-F1
#
_cell.length_a   1.000
_cell.length_b   1.000
_cell.length_c   1.000
_cell.angle_alpha   90.00
_cell.angle_beta   90.00
_cell.angle_gamma   90.00
#
_symmetry.space_group_name_H-M   'P 1'
#
loop_
_entity.id
_entity.type
_entity.pdbx_description
1 polymer ?
#
loop_
_entity_poly.entity_id
_entity_poly.type
_entity_poly.pdbx_seq_one_letter_code
_entity_poly.pdbx_strand_id
1 'polypeptide(L)'
;MLTREIPMQLTSLTFLAVLNLSQNLLTRPIPQEKQFGTFQNTSYDGNPGLCGFPLSMKCSSDESLPPRPSIVQEDNGLMFARGFGWKAVSIGYGCGLVFGVAVGYVAFKTEKPHWLVRRSYVLRKTTILEIKVFSNIVKQV
;
A
#
# COMPACT_ATOMS: atom_id res chain seq x y z
N MET A 1 27.52 -27.89 -1.31
CA MET A 1 26.36 -27.09 -1.76
C MET A 1 25.12 -27.69 -1.12
N LEU A 2 24.35 -26.94 -0.34
CA LEU A 2 23.07 -27.43 0.17
C LEU A 2 22.02 -27.25 -0.92
N THR A 3 21.52 -28.35 -1.46
CA THR A 3 20.41 -28.33 -2.41
C THR A 3 19.15 -27.91 -1.66
N ARG A 4 18.53 -26.79 -2.06
CA ARG A 4 17.25 -26.32 -1.48
C ARG A 4 16.04 -26.99 -2.10
N GLU A 5 16.21 -28.17 -2.69
CA GLU A 5 15.16 -28.92 -3.36
C GLU A 5 14.83 -30.19 -2.56
N ILE A 6 13.58 -30.63 -2.63
CA ILE A 6 13.17 -31.90 -2.03
C ILE A 6 13.83 -33.02 -2.86
N PRO A 7 14.70 -33.85 -2.26
CA PRO A 7 15.38 -34.89 -3.00
C PRO A 7 14.37 -35.94 -3.50
N MET A 8 14.47 -36.34 -4.77
CA MET A 8 13.61 -37.37 -5.35
C MET A 8 13.74 -38.72 -4.64
N GLN A 9 14.83 -38.98 -3.92
CA GLN A 9 14.96 -40.18 -3.11
C GLN A 9 13.91 -40.25 -1.98
N LEU A 10 13.47 -39.10 -1.46
CA LEU A 10 12.42 -39.02 -0.45
C LEU A 10 11.05 -39.45 -1.01
N THR A 11 10.80 -39.25 -2.31
CA THR A 11 9.56 -39.70 -2.98
C THR A 11 9.50 -41.21 -3.12
N SER A 12 10.66 -41.88 -3.06
CA SER A 12 10.73 -43.33 -3.19
C SER A 12 10.27 -44.06 -1.94
N LEU A 13 10.43 -43.45 -0.77
CA LEU A 13 9.98 -43.99 0.50
C LEU A 13 8.44 -44.09 0.48
N THR A 14 7.88 -45.23 0.84
CA THR A 14 6.42 -45.48 0.83
C THR A 14 5.83 -45.65 2.23
N PHE A 15 6.67 -45.57 3.26
CA PHE A 15 6.30 -45.83 4.66
C PHE A 15 6.13 -44.55 5.49
N LEU A 16 6.29 -43.35 4.91
CA LEU A 16 6.16 -42.12 5.70
C LEU A 16 4.69 -41.83 5.95
N ALA A 17 4.25 -42.01 7.19
CA ALA A 17 2.93 -41.57 7.64
C ALA A 17 2.86 -40.05 7.83
N VAL A 18 3.97 -39.42 8.22
CA VAL A 18 4.05 -37.97 8.49
C VAL A 18 5.34 -37.42 7.93
N LEU A 19 5.23 -36.33 7.20
CA LEU A 19 6.36 -35.55 6.68
C LEU A 19 6.09 -34.08 7.02
N ASN A 20 7.06 -33.41 7.64
CA ASN A 20 7.01 -31.97 7.90
C ASN A 20 8.28 -31.32 7.33
N LEU A 21 8.09 -30.52 6.28
CA LEU A 21 9.13 -29.76 5.59
C LEU A 21 8.93 -28.25 5.78
N SER A 22 8.12 -27.85 6.75
CA SER A 22 7.79 -26.44 6.96
C SER A 22 9.04 -25.62 7.31
N GLN A 23 9.05 -24.34 6.91
CA GLN A 23 10.08 -23.36 7.29
C GLN A 23 11.53 -23.70 6.87
N ASN A 24 11.73 -24.51 5.82
CA ASN A 24 13.06 -24.94 5.37
C ASN A 24 13.61 -24.12 4.18
N LEU A 25 12.91 -23.06 3.76
CA LEU A 25 13.26 -22.22 2.60
C LEU A 25 13.52 -23.05 1.32
N LEU A 26 12.75 -24.13 1.15
CA LEU A 26 12.80 -24.99 -0.01
C LEU A 26 12.31 -24.24 -1.26
N THR A 27 12.94 -24.54 -2.38
CA THR A 27 12.72 -23.96 -3.70
C THR A 27 12.61 -25.10 -4.70
N ARG A 28 11.66 -25.02 -5.65
CA ARG A 28 11.32 -25.99 -6.74
C ARG A 28 9.93 -26.63 -6.56
N PRO A 29 9.39 -27.27 -7.61
CA PRO A 29 8.12 -27.98 -7.54
C PRO A 29 8.11 -29.11 -6.49
N ILE A 30 6.98 -29.31 -5.82
CA ILE A 30 6.71 -30.51 -5.03
C ILE A 30 6.59 -31.69 -6.01
N PRO A 31 7.41 -32.74 -5.85
CA PRO A 31 7.26 -33.96 -6.63
C PRO A 31 5.85 -34.53 -6.44
N GLN A 32 5.10 -34.71 -7.52
CA GLN A 32 3.72 -35.22 -7.49
C GLN A 32 3.64 -36.74 -7.36
N GLU A 33 4.76 -37.40 -7.10
CA GLU A 33 4.85 -38.85 -7.09
C GLU A 33 4.43 -39.43 -5.73
N LYS A 34 3.66 -40.52 -5.78
CA LYS A 34 3.28 -41.38 -4.64
C LYS A 34 2.56 -40.61 -3.52
N GLN A 35 3.13 -40.61 -2.31
CA GLN A 35 2.54 -40.11 -1.06
C GLN A 35 2.74 -38.61 -0.85
N PHE A 36 3.52 -37.91 -1.69
CA PHE A 36 3.75 -36.48 -1.51
C PHE A 36 2.50 -35.63 -1.78
N GLY A 37 1.60 -36.11 -2.64
CA GLY A 37 0.28 -35.51 -2.83
C GLY A 37 -0.71 -35.78 -1.68
N THR A 38 -0.40 -36.71 -0.76
CA THR A 38 -1.32 -37.07 0.35
C THR A 38 -1.02 -36.34 1.65
N PHE A 39 0.15 -35.72 1.78
CA PHE A 39 0.49 -34.94 2.97
C PHE A 39 -0.30 -33.62 3.02
N GLN A 40 -0.56 -33.12 4.22
CA GLN A 40 -1.29 -31.87 4.40
C GLN A 40 -0.47 -30.68 3.89
N ASN A 41 -1.16 -29.65 3.45
CA ASN A 41 -0.54 -28.40 3.01
C ASN A 41 0.35 -27.75 4.10
N THR A 42 -0.03 -27.91 5.37
CA THR A 42 0.72 -27.43 6.55
C THR A 42 2.14 -27.98 6.63
N SER A 43 2.37 -29.19 6.11
CA SER A 43 3.70 -29.80 6.02
C SER A 43 4.66 -29.04 5.12
N TYR A 44 4.16 -28.19 4.22
CA TYR A 44 4.95 -27.45 3.23
C TYR A 44 5.00 -25.95 3.52
N ASP A 45 4.36 -25.49 4.59
CA ASP A 45 4.20 -24.08 4.91
C ASP A 45 5.54 -23.38 5.24
N GLY A 46 5.65 -22.07 5.01
CA GLY A 46 6.88 -21.32 5.24
C GLY A 46 8.02 -21.61 4.25
N ASN A 47 7.72 -22.18 3.08
CA ASN A 47 8.67 -22.36 1.97
C ASN A 47 8.24 -21.53 0.75
N PRO A 48 8.74 -20.28 0.59
CA PRO A 48 8.24 -19.36 -0.44
C PRO A 48 8.62 -19.74 -1.88
N GLY A 49 9.61 -20.62 -2.06
CA GLY A 49 10.06 -21.08 -3.37
C GLY A 49 9.41 -22.38 -3.85
N LEU A 50 8.51 -22.95 -3.04
CA LEU A 50 7.86 -24.24 -3.30
C LEU A 50 6.54 -24.04 -4.05
N CYS A 51 6.28 -24.83 -5.08
CA CYS A 51 5.04 -24.76 -5.87
C CYS A 51 4.52 -26.17 -6.21
N GLY A 52 3.25 -26.28 -6.60
CA GLY A 52 2.60 -27.56 -6.94
C GLY A 52 1.68 -28.08 -5.84
N PHE A 53 0.84 -29.05 -6.16
CA PHE A 53 -0.12 -29.65 -5.22
C PHE A 53 0.62 -30.36 -4.06
N PRO A 54 0.18 -30.28 -2.79
CA PRO A 54 -1.08 -29.75 -2.27
C PRO A 54 -1.13 -28.22 -2.02
N LEU A 55 -0.09 -27.45 -2.38
CA LEU A 55 -0.14 -25.98 -2.29
C LEU A 55 -1.07 -25.40 -3.38
N SER A 56 -1.78 -24.32 -3.07
CA SER A 56 -2.56 -23.55 -4.06
C SER A 56 -1.69 -22.85 -5.11
N MET A 57 -0.38 -22.73 -4.88
CA MET A 57 0.56 -22.09 -5.80
C MET A 57 0.93 -23.03 -6.93
N LYS A 58 0.43 -22.76 -8.15
CA LYS A 58 0.79 -23.53 -9.35
C LYS A 58 2.21 -23.18 -9.81
N CYS A 59 2.99 -24.18 -10.22
CA CYS A 59 4.26 -23.96 -10.90
C CYS A 59 3.99 -23.42 -12.32
N SER A 60 4.66 -22.33 -12.70
CA SER A 60 4.65 -21.85 -14.08
C SER A 60 5.38 -22.86 -14.97
N SER A 61 4.77 -23.26 -16.08
CA SER A 61 5.28 -24.28 -17.02
C SER A 61 6.44 -23.81 -17.90
N ASP A 62 7.06 -22.67 -17.61
CA ASP A 62 8.13 -22.10 -18.45
C ASP A 62 9.48 -22.22 -17.76
N GLU A 63 10.18 -23.29 -18.12
CA GLU A 63 11.55 -23.62 -17.77
C GLU A 63 12.59 -22.75 -18.53
N SER A 64 12.42 -21.41 -18.62
CA SER A 64 13.42 -20.57 -19.31
C SER A 64 13.39 -19.05 -19.12
N LEU A 65 12.81 -18.48 -18.05
CA LEU A 65 12.91 -17.01 -17.83
C LEU A 65 13.68 -16.65 -16.55
N PRO A 66 14.49 -15.56 -16.56
CA PRO A 66 15.25 -15.11 -15.40
C PRO A 66 14.29 -14.70 -14.28
N PRO A 67 14.76 -14.59 -13.02
CA PRO A 67 13.88 -14.41 -11.87
C PRO A 67 13.04 -13.16 -12.07
N ARG A 68 11.79 -13.34 -12.50
CA ARG A 68 10.76 -12.33 -12.33
C ARG A 68 10.60 -12.18 -10.82
N PRO A 69 10.54 -10.95 -10.30
CA PRO A 69 10.40 -10.73 -8.88
C PRO A 69 9.19 -11.52 -8.41
N SER A 70 9.44 -12.51 -7.57
CA SER A 70 8.43 -13.34 -6.95
C SER A 70 7.51 -12.43 -6.16
N ILE A 71 6.39 -12.10 -6.78
CA ILE A 71 5.22 -11.63 -6.06
C ILE A 71 4.77 -12.84 -5.23
N VAL A 72 5.31 -12.91 -4.01
CA VAL A 72 4.89 -13.81 -2.95
C VAL A 72 3.41 -13.55 -2.72
N GLN A 73 2.58 -14.44 -3.23
CA GLN A 73 1.17 -14.51 -2.86
C GLN A 73 1.07 -15.33 -1.58
N GLU A 74 1.50 -14.73 -0.48
CA GLU A 74 0.73 -14.85 0.74
C GLU A 74 -0.65 -14.28 0.40
N ASP A 75 -1.63 -15.18 0.24
CA ASP A 75 -3.02 -14.83 -0.07
C ASP A 75 -3.66 -13.91 0.99
N ASN A 76 -3.01 -13.76 2.16
CA ASN A 76 -3.44 -12.82 3.20
C ASN A 76 -2.64 -11.50 3.23
N GLY A 77 -1.42 -11.45 2.68
CA GLY A 77 -0.57 -10.25 2.65
C GLY A 77 -0.56 -9.52 1.30
N LEU A 78 -0.71 -10.25 0.19
CA LEU A 78 -0.73 -9.71 -1.17
C LEU A 78 -2.10 -9.10 -1.51
N MET A 79 -3.19 -9.53 -0.86
CA MET A 79 -4.49 -8.86 -1.01
C MET A 79 -4.41 -7.37 -0.57
N PHE A 80 -3.59 -7.07 0.45
CA PHE A 80 -3.31 -5.70 0.86
C PHE A 80 -2.38 -4.97 -0.12
N ALA A 81 -1.34 -5.62 -0.65
CA ALA A 81 -0.36 -4.97 -1.53
C ALA A 81 -0.84 -4.73 -2.98
N ARG A 82 -1.71 -5.60 -3.54
CA ARG A 82 -2.35 -5.38 -4.87
C ARG A 82 -3.58 -4.47 -4.81
N GLY A 83 -4.12 -4.21 -3.61
CA GLY A 83 -5.32 -3.39 -3.38
C GLY A 83 -5.10 -1.88 -3.53
N PHE A 84 -3.84 -1.42 -3.48
CA PHE A 84 -3.47 -0.01 -3.66
C PHE A 84 -3.30 0.40 -5.14
N GLY A 85 -4.02 -0.25 -6.06
CA GLY A 85 -4.22 0.31 -7.40
C GLY A 85 -5.05 1.60 -7.36
N TRP A 86 -5.52 2.06 -8.52
CA TRP A 86 -6.43 3.21 -8.71
C TRP A 86 -7.57 3.34 -7.68
N LYS A 87 -8.01 2.23 -7.07
CA LYS A 87 -9.00 2.21 -5.98
C LYS A 87 -8.57 3.00 -4.74
N ALA A 88 -7.34 2.84 -4.26
CA ALA A 88 -6.85 3.60 -3.11
C ALA A 88 -6.67 5.09 -3.44
N VAL A 89 -6.26 5.41 -4.67
CA VAL A 89 -6.19 6.79 -5.19
C VAL A 89 -7.58 7.42 -5.19
N SER A 90 -8.60 6.67 -5.62
CA SER A 90 -10.00 7.13 -5.65
C SER A 90 -10.57 7.35 -4.24
N ILE A 91 -10.31 6.43 -3.31
CA ILE A 91 -10.75 6.54 -1.90
C ILE A 91 -10.04 7.72 -1.20
N GLY A 92 -8.73 7.86 -1.44
CA GLY A 92 -7.93 8.95 -0.91
C GLY A 92 -8.37 10.32 -1.42
N TYR A 93 -8.70 10.44 -2.72
CA TYR A 93 -9.21 11.69 -3.30
C TYR A 93 -10.58 12.06 -2.73
N GLY A 94 -11.52 11.10 -2.67
CA GLY A 94 -12.86 11.35 -2.16
C GLY A 94 -12.87 11.77 -0.68
N CYS A 95 -12.20 11.00 0.18
CA CYS A 95 -12.15 11.32 1.60
C CYS A 95 -11.28 12.56 1.87
N GLY A 96 -10.09 12.60 1.26
CA GLY A 96 -9.11 13.68 1.49
C GLY A 96 -9.61 15.06 1.07
N LEU A 97 -10.37 15.16 -0.03
CA LEU A 97 -10.92 16.44 -0.47
C LEU A 97 -11.99 16.97 0.50
N VAL A 98 -12.88 16.10 0.99
CA VAL A 98 -13.93 16.49 1.94
C VAL A 98 -13.32 16.95 3.26
N PHE A 99 -12.39 16.18 3.83
CA PHE A 99 -11.71 16.56 5.06
C PHE A 99 -10.84 17.82 4.87
N GLY A 100 -10.15 17.94 3.74
CA GLY A 100 -9.33 19.11 3.41
C GLY A 100 -10.17 20.39 3.31
N VAL A 101 -11.32 20.34 2.65
CA VAL A 101 -12.25 21.48 2.56
C VAL A 101 -12.84 21.81 3.93
N ALA A 102 -13.25 20.82 4.74
CA ALA A 102 -13.79 21.05 6.07
C ALA A 102 -12.76 21.70 7.01
N VAL A 103 -11.53 21.16 7.04
CA VAL A 103 -10.43 21.71 7.84
C VAL A 103 -10.04 23.10 7.33
N GLY A 104 -9.91 23.29 6.02
CA GLY A 104 -9.63 24.61 5.44
C GLY A 104 -10.71 25.64 5.73
N TYR A 105 -11.98 25.23 5.68
CA TYR A 105 -13.13 26.09 6.01
C TYR A 105 -13.14 26.47 7.49
N VAL A 106 -12.90 25.50 8.39
CA VAL A 106 -12.79 25.76 9.82
C VAL A 106 -11.61 26.67 10.10
N ALA A 107 -10.42 26.38 9.56
CA ALA A 107 -9.21 27.20 9.69
C ALA A 107 -9.45 28.64 9.23
N PHE A 108 -10.10 28.82 8.07
CA PHE A 108 -10.46 30.14 7.53
C PHE A 108 -11.47 30.90 8.39
N LYS A 109 -12.31 30.19 9.15
CA LYS A 109 -13.31 30.80 10.06
C LYS A 109 -12.75 31.03 11.46
N THR A 110 -11.88 30.16 11.97
CA THR A 110 -11.22 30.27 13.27
C THR A 110 -10.11 31.30 13.24
N GLU A 111 -9.33 31.34 12.15
CA GLU A 111 -8.53 32.50 11.79
C GLU A 111 -9.48 33.56 11.23
N LYS A 112 -10.23 34.23 12.13
CA LYS A 112 -10.76 35.56 11.82
C LYS A 112 -9.64 36.27 11.07
N PRO A 113 -9.85 36.80 9.86
CA PRO A 113 -8.74 37.25 9.05
C PRO A 113 -8.27 38.59 9.63
N HIS A 114 -7.58 38.54 10.76
CA HIS A 114 -7.10 39.69 11.50
C HIS A 114 -6.18 40.50 10.59
N TRP A 115 -5.49 39.84 9.66
CA TRP A 115 -4.76 40.45 8.56
C TRP A 115 -5.68 41.16 7.55
N LEU A 116 -6.81 40.59 7.10
CA LEU A 116 -7.76 41.27 6.18
C LEU A 116 -8.52 42.39 6.87
N VAL A 117 -8.89 42.24 8.14
CA VAL A 117 -9.52 43.28 8.95
C VAL A 117 -8.52 44.42 9.16
N ARG A 118 -7.29 44.15 9.60
CA ARG A 118 -6.25 45.17 9.74
C ARG A 118 -5.96 45.87 8.40
N ARG A 119 -5.89 45.14 7.29
CA ARG A 119 -5.65 45.70 5.95
C ARG A 119 -6.81 46.55 5.45
N SER A 120 -8.06 46.10 5.63
CA SER A 120 -9.25 46.87 5.27
C SER A 120 -9.44 48.12 6.14
N TYR A 121 -9.16 48.04 7.44
CA TYR A 121 -9.19 49.20 8.34
C TYR A 121 -8.10 50.23 8.01
N VAL A 122 -6.87 49.79 7.69
CA VAL A 122 -5.77 50.69 7.31
C VAL A 122 -6.08 51.41 6.00
N LEU A 123 -6.52 50.70 4.95
CA LEU A 123 -6.89 51.32 3.67
C LEU A 123 -8.03 52.32 3.84
N ARG A 124 -9.09 51.94 4.58
CA ARG A 124 -10.23 52.84 4.85
C ARG A 124 -9.81 54.09 5.62
N LYS A 125 -8.89 53.96 6.59
CA LYS A 125 -8.36 55.08 7.35
C LYS A 125 -7.52 56.03 6.48
N THR A 126 -6.67 55.49 5.61
CA THR A 126 -5.87 56.31 4.67
C THR A 126 -6.76 57.07 3.69
N THR A 127 -7.76 56.42 3.08
CA THR A 127 -8.68 57.09 2.15
C THR A 127 -9.51 58.18 2.84
N ILE A 128 -9.98 57.95 4.07
CA ILE A 128 -10.74 58.96 4.84
C ILE A 128 -9.85 60.15 5.22
N LEU A 129 -8.58 59.92 5.58
CA LEU A 129 -7.64 61.00 5.91
C LEU A 129 -7.33 61.86 4.69
N GLU A 130 -7.06 61.25 3.53
CA GLU A 130 -6.87 61.97 2.25
C GLU A 130 -8.07 62.86 1.92
N ILE A 131 -9.29 62.31 2.01
CA ILE A 131 -10.53 63.08 1.77
C ILE A 131 -10.69 64.22 2.80
N LYS A 132 -10.36 63.98 4.07
CA LYS A 132 -10.45 64.99 5.13
C LYS A 132 -9.46 66.13 4.91
N VAL A 133 -8.22 65.81 4.51
CA VAL A 133 -7.18 66.79 4.18
C VAL A 133 -7.60 67.63 2.98
N PHE A 134 -8.07 66.98 1.91
CA PHE A 134 -8.55 67.69 0.72
C PHE A 134 -9.75 68.60 1.04
N SER A 135 -10.72 68.11 1.81
CA SER A 135 -11.87 68.91 2.26
C SER A 135 -11.45 70.11 3.13
N ASN A 136 -10.41 69.97 3.95
CA ASN A 136 -9.93 71.06 4.80
C ASN A 136 -9.19 72.13 3.98
N ILE A 137 -8.41 71.73 2.97
CA ILE A 137 -7.73 72.65 2.05
C ILE A 137 -8.74 73.47 1.24
N VAL A 138 -9.77 72.81 0.68
CA VAL A 138 -10.82 73.51 -0.10
C VAL A 138 -11.63 74.49 0.75
N LYS A 139 -11.75 74.28 2.06
CA LYS A 139 -12.42 75.23 2.97
C LYS A 139 -11.56 76.45 3.35
N GLN A 140 -10.26 76.41 3.09
CA GLN A 140 -9.30 77.48 3.42
C GLN A 140 -8.97 78.39 2.22
N VAL A 141 -9.49 78.07 1.04
CA VAL A 141 -9.43 78.87 -0.20
C VAL A 141 -10.78 79.53 -0.42
#